data_AF-A0A3S5DCG2-F1
#
_entry.id   AF-A0A3S5DCG2-F1
#
_cell.length_a   1.000
_cell.length_b   1.000
_cell.length_c   1.000
_cell.angle_alpha   90.00
_cell.angle_beta   90.00
_cell.angle_gamma   90.00
#
_symmetry.space_group_name_H-M   'P 1'
#
loop_
_entity.id
_entity.type
_entity.pdbx_description
1 polymer ?
#
loop_
_entity_poly.entity_id
_entity_poly.type
_entity_poly.pdbx_seq_one_letter_code
_entity_poly.pdbx_strand_id
1 'polypeptide(L)'
;MAQLYADPNKRVISYWTMGFNQHTRGVWANNLVYNLHLLTGKISQPGCGPFSLTGQPSACGTAREVGTFSHRLPADMVVTNEKHRDICEKHWQIPAGTIPAKVGLHAVAQDRALKDGKLNVYWVMCNNNMQAGPNINEDRMPGWRDPRNFIIVSDPYPTVSALSADLILPTAMWVEKEGAYGNAERRTQFWRQQIKAPGEAKSDLWQLVQFSRRFKTEEVWPEALLAQKPELRGKTLYDVLFATPAVSKFPLSELKEEQLNDESRELGFYLQKGLFEEYAWFGRGHGHDLAPFDDYHNARGLRWPVVEGKETQWRYSEGNDPYVKAGEGYKFYGKPDGKAVIFALPFEPAAESPDNEYDLWLSTGRVLEHWHTGSMTRRVPELHRAFPEAVVFIHPLDAKARDLRRGDKVKVSSRRGEVISIVETRGRNRPPQGLVYMPFFDAAQLVNNLTLDATDPLSKETDFKKCAVKLAKV
;
A
#
# COMPACT_ATOMS: atom_id res chain seq x y z
N MET A 1 -8.28 -23.46 -20.90
CA MET A 1 -7.29 -22.59 -20.22
C MET A 1 -5.92 -23.23 -20.11
N ALA A 2 -5.76 -24.42 -19.50
CA ALA A 2 -4.45 -25.07 -19.29
C ALA A 2 -3.58 -25.23 -20.56
N GLN A 3 -4.20 -25.52 -21.72
CA GLN A 3 -3.50 -25.62 -23.01
C GLN A 3 -2.69 -24.37 -23.37
N LEU A 4 -3.15 -23.18 -22.96
CA LEU A 4 -2.41 -21.92 -23.21
C LEU A 4 -1.06 -21.92 -22.48
N TYR A 5 -1.03 -22.45 -21.26
CA TYR A 5 0.22 -22.59 -20.49
C TYR A 5 1.09 -23.71 -21.06
N ALA A 6 0.51 -24.85 -21.45
CA ALA A 6 1.26 -26.00 -21.93
C ALA A 6 1.91 -25.81 -23.33
N ASP A 7 1.26 -25.06 -24.23
CA ASP A 7 1.76 -24.86 -25.60
C ASP A 7 3.07 -24.04 -25.61
N PRO A 8 4.23 -24.63 -25.99
CA PRO A 8 5.53 -23.95 -25.92
C PRO A 8 5.63 -22.75 -26.88
N ASN A 9 4.77 -22.69 -27.90
CA ASN A 9 4.78 -21.62 -28.91
C ASN A 9 3.90 -20.43 -28.51
N LYS A 10 3.08 -20.57 -27.46
CA LYS A 10 2.27 -19.46 -26.93
C LYS A 10 2.98 -18.73 -25.81
N ARG A 11 3.29 -17.47 -26.08
CA ARG A 11 3.67 -16.50 -25.05
C ARG A 11 2.43 -16.18 -24.20
N VAL A 12 2.59 -16.25 -22.88
CA VAL A 12 1.50 -16.07 -21.92
C VAL A 12 1.86 -14.95 -20.97
N ILE A 13 0.93 -14.01 -20.78
CA ILE A 13 0.97 -13.09 -19.65
C ILE A 13 -0.17 -13.44 -18.72
N SER A 14 0.16 -13.63 -17.46
CA SER A 14 -0.85 -13.87 -16.42
C SER A 14 -0.95 -12.65 -15.54
N TYR A 15 -2.11 -12.01 -15.56
CA TYR A 15 -2.42 -10.88 -14.71
C TYR A 15 -3.28 -11.30 -13.53
N TRP A 16 -2.94 -10.79 -12.36
CA TRP A 16 -3.78 -10.86 -11.18
C TRP A 16 -3.64 -9.58 -10.35
N THR A 17 -4.63 -9.34 -9.49
CA THR A 17 -4.65 -8.21 -8.54
C THR A 17 -5.22 -8.71 -7.21
N MET A 18 -6.24 -8.05 -6.66
CA MET A 18 -6.82 -8.37 -5.35
C MET A 18 -7.56 -9.70 -5.31
N GLY A 19 -7.95 -10.31 -6.45
CA GLY A 19 -8.54 -11.65 -6.45
C GLY A 19 -7.59 -12.72 -5.91
N PHE A 20 -6.28 -12.53 -6.12
CA PHE A 20 -5.24 -13.38 -5.52
C PHE A 20 -4.74 -12.80 -4.20
N ASN A 21 -4.54 -11.48 -4.11
CA ASN A 21 -3.85 -10.91 -2.95
C ASN A 21 -4.77 -10.77 -1.73
N GLN A 22 -6.01 -10.28 -1.93
CA GLN A 22 -7.04 -10.25 -0.88
C GLN A 22 -7.72 -11.62 -0.80
N HIS A 23 -6.95 -12.59 -0.32
CA HIS A 23 -7.35 -13.98 -0.19
C HIS A 23 -6.67 -14.57 1.03
N THR A 24 -7.40 -15.35 1.83
CA THR A 24 -6.87 -16.08 3.00
C THR A 24 -5.72 -17.06 2.70
N ARG A 25 -5.38 -17.28 1.42
CA ARG A 25 -4.27 -18.10 0.91
C ARG A 25 -3.62 -17.40 -0.29
N GLY A 26 -3.59 -16.07 -0.25
CA GLY A 26 -3.12 -15.23 -1.35
C GLY A 26 -1.65 -15.40 -1.67
N VAL A 27 -0.81 -15.65 -0.66
CA VAL A 27 0.60 -15.99 -0.88
C VAL A 27 0.71 -17.30 -1.67
N TRP A 28 -0.15 -18.28 -1.37
CA TRP A 28 -0.17 -19.54 -2.10
C TRP A 28 -0.66 -19.37 -3.54
N ALA A 29 -1.72 -18.59 -3.76
CA ALA A 29 -2.20 -18.31 -5.11
C ALA A 29 -1.12 -17.64 -5.98
N ASN A 30 -0.36 -16.70 -5.42
CA ASN A 30 0.80 -16.09 -6.08
C ASN A 30 1.87 -17.15 -6.42
N ASN A 31 2.28 -17.99 -5.47
CA ASN A 31 3.25 -19.07 -5.74
C ASN A 31 2.75 -20.06 -6.80
N LEU A 32 1.49 -20.47 -6.73
CA LEU A 32 0.90 -21.43 -7.67
C LEU A 32 0.84 -20.90 -9.10
N VAL A 33 0.58 -19.60 -9.32
CA VAL A 33 0.67 -19.04 -10.68
C VAL A 33 2.12 -18.92 -11.16
N TYR A 34 3.08 -18.62 -10.28
CA TYR A 34 4.49 -18.70 -10.63
C TYR A 34 4.89 -20.12 -11.04
N ASN A 35 4.41 -21.16 -10.35
CA ASN A 35 4.70 -22.56 -10.73
C ASN A 35 4.35 -22.84 -12.20
N LEU A 36 3.20 -22.36 -12.68
CA LEU A 36 2.79 -22.56 -14.08
C LEU A 36 3.82 -21.98 -15.07
N HIS A 37 4.39 -20.82 -14.75
CA HIS A 37 5.37 -20.15 -15.61
C HIS A 37 6.76 -20.76 -15.46
N LEU A 38 7.15 -21.18 -14.26
CA LEU A 38 8.43 -21.85 -14.01
C LEU A 38 8.48 -23.24 -14.66
N LEU A 39 7.40 -24.02 -14.60
CA LEU A 39 7.29 -25.32 -15.27
C LEU A 39 7.41 -25.24 -16.79
N THR A 40 7.05 -24.08 -17.37
CA THR A 40 7.00 -23.89 -18.83
C THR A 40 8.11 -22.96 -19.35
N GLY A 41 8.97 -22.44 -18.48
CA GLY A 41 10.01 -21.46 -18.85
C GLY A 41 9.46 -20.11 -19.35
N LYS A 42 8.18 -19.82 -19.11
CA LYS A 42 7.47 -18.63 -19.62
C LYS A 42 7.63 -17.43 -18.68
N ILE A 43 8.83 -16.90 -18.54
CA ILE A 43 9.12 -15.80 -17.61
C ILE A 43 10.20 -14.87 -18.15
N SER A 44 10.20 -13.61 -17.71
CA SER A 44 11.29 -12.64 -17.97
C SER A 44 11.61 -12.42 -19.46
N GLN A 45 10.60 -12.54 -20.33
CA GLN A 45 10.74 -12.33 -21.77
C GLN A 45 9.64 -11.41 -22.32
N PRO A 46 9.87 -10.72 -23.45
CA PRO A 46 8.87 -9.88 -24.09
C PRO A 46 7.57 -10.64 -24.43
N GLY A 47 6.47 -10.22 -23.82
CA GLY A 47 5.15 -10.84 -24.02
C GLY A 47 4.94 -12.16 -23.25
N CYS A 48 5.88 -12.58 -22.40
CA CYS A 48 5.86 -13.88 -21.74
C CYS A 48 6.28 -13.77 -20.26
N GLY A 49 5.31 -13.75 -19.35
CA GLY A 49 5.61 -13.70 -17.93
C GLY A 49 4.41 -13.55 -16.98
N PRO A 50 4.57 -13.96 -15.72
CA PRO A 50 3.62 -13.70 -14.65
C PRO A 50 3.73 -12.25 -14.18
N PHE A 51 2.61 -11.52 -14.09
CA PHE A 51 2.59 -10.10 -13.77
C PHE A 51 1.54 -9.76 -12.70
N SER A 52 2.02 -9.60 -11.45
CA SER A 52 1.22 -9.07 -10.35
C SER A 52 0.93 -7.58 -10.58
N LEU A 53 -0.34 -7.22 -10.79
CA LEU A 53 -0.76 -5.84 -10.91
C LEU A 53 -0.79 -5.18 -9.53
N THR A 54 -0.24 -3.97 -9.45
CA THR A 54 -0.29 -3.14 -8.24
C THR A 54 -1.40 -2.11 -8.38
N GLY A 55 -2.25 -1.97 -7.35
CA GLY A 55 -3.42 -1.08 -7.39
C GLY A 55 -3.11 0.39 -7.13
N GLN A 56 -2.38 0.69 -6.05
CA GLN A 56 -2.02 2.06 -5.67
C GLN A 56 -0.90 2.62 -6.56
N PRO A 57 -0.84 3.96 -6.76
CA PRO A 57 0.13 4.59 -7.65
C PRO A 57 1.59 4.38 -7.18
N SER A 58 1.80 4.20 -5.87
CA SER A 58 3.13 3.97 -5.29
C SER A 58 3.12 2.94 -4.16
N ALA A 59 2.25 1.94 -4.23
CA ALA A 59 2.44 0.77 -3.37
C ALA A 59 3.77 0.06 -3.67
N CYS A 60 4.25 0.09 -4.92
CA CYS A 60 5.62 -0.32 -5.25
C CYS A 60 6.62 0.71 -4.70
N GLY A 61 6.70 1.89 -5.32
CA GLY A 61 7.79 2.86 -5.10
C GLY A 61 7.93 3.41 -3.69
N THR A 62 6.84 3.42 -2.92
CA THR A 62 6.86 3.92 -1.54
C THR A 62 6.74 2.76 -0.57
N ALA A 63 5.57 2.11 -0.50
CA ALA A 63 5.33 1.15 0.58
C ALA A 63 6.30 -0.05 0.53
N ARG A 64 6.46 -0.67 -0.63
CA ARG A 64 7.26 -1.89 -0.80
C ARG A 64 8.74 -1.63 -0.94
N GLU A 65 9.16 -0.63 -1.70
CA GLU A 65 10.57 -0.37 -1.97
C GLU A 65 11.25 0.34 -0.79
N VAL A 66 10.63 1.38 -0.21
CA VAL A 66 11.09 2.01 1.05
C VAL A 66 10.90 1.08 2.24
N GLY A 67 9.87 0.22 2.21
CA GLY A 67 9.62 -0.75 3.26
C GLY A 67 8.85 -0.19 4.44
N THR A 68 7.77 0.58 4.20
CA THR A 68 6.92 1.15 5.25
C THR A 68 5.95 0.11 5.83
N PHE A 69 6.48 -1.04 6.25
CA PHE A 69 5.74 -2.14 6.85
C PHE A 69 6.36 -2.51 8.19
N SER A 70 5.57 -3.11 9.07
CA SER A 70 5.99 -3.45 10.44
C SER A 70 7.17 -4.42 10.57
N HIS A 71 7.56 -5.09 9.48
CA HIS A 71 8.65 -6.06 9.44
C HIS A 71 9.82 -5.64 8.55
N ARG A 72 9.76 -4.44 7.95
CA ARG A 72 10.61 -4.06 6.82
C ARG A 72 11.65 -3.00 7.15
N LEU A 73 12.69 -3.03 6.33
CA LEU A 73 13.66 -1.96 6.07
C LEU A 73 13.71 -1.74 4.53
N PRO A 74 14.39 -0.69 4.03
CA PRO A 74 14.51 -0.41 2.59
C PRO A 74 15.04 -1.58 1.76
N ALA A 75 14.73 -1.59 0.45
CA ALA A 75 15.30 -2.54 -0.52
C ALA A 75 15.17 -4.02 -0.10
N ASP A 76 13.93 -4.46 0.16
CA ASP A 76 13.57 -5.83 0.58
C ASP A 76 14.20 -6.33 1.90
N MET A 77 14.94 -5.46 2.61
CA MET A 77 15.46 -5.77 3.93
C MET A 77 14.34 -5.90 4.97
N VAL A 78 14.67 -6.53 6.10
CA VAL A 78 13.73 -6.89 7.17
C VAL A 78 14.36 -6.62 8.52
N VAL A 79 13.55 -6.13 9.47
CA VAL A 79 14.01 -5.78 10.81
C VAL A 79 14.52 -6.98 11.60
N THR A 80 14.12 -8.20 11.24
CA THR A 80 14.51 -9.42 11.94
C THR A 80 15.92 -9.90 11.59
N ASN A 81 16.54 -9.36 10.54
CA ASN A 81 17.90 -9.71 10.15
C ASN A 81 18.87 -8.67 10.72
N GLU A 82 19.78 -9.11 11.58
CA GLU A 82 20.78 -8.24 12.23
C GLU A 82 21.66 -7.50 11.22
N LYS A 83 22.15 -8.18 10.18
CA LYS A 83 22.96 -7.53 9.14
C LYS A 83 22.21 -6.42 8.42
N HIS A 84 20.90 -6.59 8.24
CA HIS A 84 20.08 -5.56 7.62
C HIS A 84 19.94 -4.34 8.52
N ARG A 85 19.72 -4.55 9.83
CA ARG A 85 19.71 -3.45 10.81
C ARG A 85 21.06 -2.75 10.85
N ASP A 86 22.17 -3.49 10.89
CA ASP A 86 23.52 -2.93 10.90
C ASP A 86 23.80 -2.03 9.70
N ILE A 87 23.36 -2.43 8.50
CA ILE A 87 23.51 -1.62 7.28
C ILE A 87 22.77 -0.29 7.44
N CYS A 88 21.50 -0.35 7.86
CA CYS A 88 20.68 0.84 8.07
C CYS A 88 21.23 1.74 9.18
N GLU A 89 21.63 1.18 10.33
CA GLU A 89 22.14 1.94 11.47
C GLU A 89 23.46 2.65 11.14
N LYS A 90 24.36 1.98 10.42
CA LYS A 90 25.62 2.59 9.95
C LYS A 90 25.35 3.72 8.97
N HIS A 91 24.47 3.49 8.00
CA HIS A 91 24.16 4.48 6.96
C HIS A 91 23.45 5.72 7.53
N TRP A 92 22.45 5.51 8.38
CA TRP A 92 21.75 6.58 9.11
C TRP A 92 22.54 7.16 10.28
N GLN A 93 23.76 6.67 10.52
CA GLN A 93 24.68 7.15 11.56
C GLN A 93 24.10 7.14 12.98
N ILE A 94 23.19 6.20 13.28
CA ILE A 94 22.60 6.01 14.60
C ILE A 94 23.33 4.92 15.41
N PRO A 95 23.16 4.85 16.74
CA PRO A 95 23.80 3.81 17.56
C PRO A 95 23.41 2.40 17.13
N ALA A 96 24.32 1.44 17.33
CA ALA A 96 24.02 0.04 17.03
C ALA A 96 22.93 -0.50 17.96
N GLY A 97 21.94 -1.21 17.40
CA GLY A 97 20.79 -1.72 18.13
C GLY A 97 19.65 -0.72 18.35
N THR A 98 19.69 0.44 17.70
CA THR A 98 18.57 1.41 17.73
C THR A 98 17.33 0.89 17.02
N ILE A 99 17.50 0.16 15.91
CA ILE A 99 16.39 -0.38 15.15
C ILE A 99 15.81 -1.60 15.89
N PRO A 100 14.50 -1.64 16.18
CA PRO A 100 13.90 -2.76 16.90
C PRO A 100 13.97 -4.05 16.06
N ALA A 101 14.47 -5.13 16.65
CA ALA A 101 14.57 -6.43 15.97
C ALA A 101 13.21 -7.16 15.83
N LYS A 102 12.24 -6.80 16.67
CA LYS A 102 10.91 -7.44 16.72
C LYS A 102 9.98 -6.82 15.68
N VAL A 103 9.29 -7.67 14.93
CA VAL A 103 8.22 -7.24 14.02
C VAL A 103 7.14 -6.48 14.79
N GLY A 104 6.81 -5.28 14.33
CA GLY A 104 5.74 -4.46 14.89
C GLY A 104 4.34 -4.92 14.47
N LEU A 105 3.33 -4.10 14.77
CA LEU A 105 1.93 -4.40 14.45
C LEU A 105 1.62 -4.13 12.97
N HIS A 106 1.13 -5.15 12.25
CA HIS A 106 0.56 -4.99 10.90
C HIS A 106 -0.85 -4.38 10.98
N ALA A 107 -1.43 -3.95 9.84
CA ALA A 107 -2.69 -3.19 9.79
C ALA A 107 -3.82 -3.76 10.69
N VAL A 108 -4.25 -5.01 10.47
CA VAL A 108 -5.29 -5.64 11.31
C VAL A 108 -4.88 -5.78 12.79
N ALA A 109 -3.59 -6.01 13.07
CA ALA A 109 -3.10 -6.08 14.45
C ALA A 109 -3.07 -4.70 15.13
N GLN A 110 -2.93 -3.61 14.38
CA GLN A 110 -3.07 -2.25 14.92
C GLN A 110 -4.51 -1.99 15.35
N ASP A 111 -5.50 -2.40 14.56
CA ASP A 111 -6.92 -2.26 14.93
C ASP A 111 -7.24 -3.01 16.23
N ARG A 112 -6.78 -4.26 16.33
CA ARG A 112 -6.93 -5.06 17.57
C ARG A 112 -6.19 -4.44 18.75
N ALA A 113 -4.99 -3.90 18.55
CA ALA A 113 -4.23 -3.25 19.61
C ALA A 113 -4.87 -1.94 20.07
N LEU A 114 -5.49 -1.17 19.18
CA LEU A 114 -6.29 0.01 19.51
C LEU A 114 -7.50 -0.41 20.35
N LYS A 115 -8.23 -1.45 19.91
CA LYS A 115 -9.38 -2.00 20.64
C LYS A 115 -9.01 -2.43 22.07
N ASP A 116 -7.84 -3.04 22.21
CA ASP A 116 -7.30 -3.51 23.49
C ASP A 116 -6.73 -2.38 24.37
N GLY A 117 -6.49 -1.18 23.84
CA GLY A 117 -5.77 -0.08 24.51
C GLY A 117 -4.28 -0.37 24.73
N LYS A 118 -3.68 -1.11 23.80
CA LYS A 118 -2.24 -1.39 23.72
C LYS A 118 -1.51 -0.44 22.77
N LEU A 119 -2.22 0.18 21.84
CA LEU A 119 -1.71 1.22 20.94
C LEU A 119 -2.47 2.51 21.20
N ASN A 120 -1.85 3.45 21.91
CA ASN A 120 -2.57 4.57 22.52
C ASN A 120 -2.33 5.93 21.84
N VAL A 121 -1.35 6.02 20.94
CA VAL A 121 -1.15 7.18 20.06
C VAL A 121 -1.03 6.65 18.65
N TYR A 122 -1.90 7.09 17.76
CA TYR A 122 -1.98 6.54 16.41
C TYR A 122 -2.15 7.64 15.38
N TRP A 123 -1.15 7.78 14.50
CA TRP A 123 -1.15 8.78 13.44
C TRP A 123 -1.35 8.12 12.07
N VAL A 124 -2.49 8.42 11.45
CA VAL A 124 -2.92 7.94 10.14
C VAL A 124 -2.62 9.03 9.12
N MET A 125 -1.88 8.68 8.06
CA MET A 125 -1.54 9.61 6.97
C MET A 125 -1.92 9.02 5.62
N CYS A 126 -2.51 9.87 4.75
CA CYS A 126 -2.80 9.56 3.35
C CYS A 126 -3.63 8.27 3.12
N ASN A 127 -4.51 7.93 4.07
CA ASN A 127 -5.45 6.83 3.93
C ASN A 127 -6.72 7.07 4.76
N ASN A 128 -7.80 6.39 4.39
CA ASN A 128 -9.10 6.47 5.06
C ASN A 128 -9.49 5.10 5.65
N ASN A 129 -8.68 4.60 6.59
CA ASN A 129 -8.78 3.23 7.11
C ASN A 129 -10.10 2.93 7.85
N MET A 130 -10.77 3.94 8.43
CA MET A 130 -12.09 3.72 9.02
C MET A 130 -13.12 3.23 7.99
N GLN A 131 -13.03 3.69 6.73
CA GLN A 131 -13.89 3.19 5.66
C GLN A 131 -13.25 2.02 4.89
N ALA A 132 -11.93 1.97 4.76
CA ALA A 132 -11.22 1.02 3.89
C ALA A 132 -10.82 -0.29 4.58
N GLY A 133 -10.53 -0.27 5.88
CA GLY A 133 -10.14 -1.45 6.63
C GLY A 133 -11.34 -2.35 6.93
N PRO A 134 -11.14 -3.65 7.17
CA PRO A 134 -12.23 -4.60 7.38
C PRO A 134 -12.88 -4.42 8.74
N ASN A 135 -14.02 -5.07 8.92
CA ASN A 135 -14.65 -5.34 10.21
C ASN A 135 -14.70 -4.10 11.11
N ILE A 136 -15.26 -3.00 10.57
CA ILE A 136 -15.25 -1.67 11.20
C ILE A 136 -15.81 -1.73 12.63
N ASN A 137 -16.89 -2.49 12.83
CA ASN A 137 -17.67 -2.51 14.05
C ASN A 137 -16.97 -3.21 15.23
N GLU A 138 -16.17 -4.24 14.98
CA GLU A 138 -15.59 -5.06 16.05
C GLU A 138 -14.35 -4.40 16.67
N ASP A 139 -13.37 -4.07 15.83
CA ASP A 139 -12.06 -3.61 16.31
C ASP A 139 -11.87 -2.09 16.14
N ARG A 140 -11.99 -1.60 14.90
CA ARG A 140 -11.48 -0.27 14.55
C ARG A 140 -12.31 0.86 15.14
N MET A 141 -13.63 0.85 14.94
CA MET A 141 -14.48 1.93 15.45
C MET A 141 -14.43 2.01 16.97
N PRO A 142 -14.60 0.91 17.73
CA PRO A 142 -14.51 1.00 19.19
C PRO A 142 -13.09 1.32 19.67
N GLY A 143 -12.04 0.85 18.99
CA GLY A 143 -10.66 1.19 19.31
C GLY A 143 -10.34 2.67 19.07
N TRP A 144 -10.73 3.23 17.93
CA TRP A 144 -10.47 4.65 17.62
C TRP A 144 -11.28 5.59 18.51
N ARG A 145 -12.43 5.16 19.03
CA ARG A 145 -13.26 5.95 19.95
C ARG A 145 -13.00 5.65 21.42
N ASP A 146 -12.03 4.79 21.72
CA ASP A 146 -11.66 4.47 23.09
C ASP A 146 -10.94 5.67 23.73
N PRO A 147 -11.38 6.17 24.91
CA PRO A 147 -10.79 7.34 25.55
C PRO A 147 -9.32 7.15 25.98
N ARG A 148 -8.80 5.92 25.95
CA ARG A 148 -7.38 5.63 26.20
C ARG A 148 -6.48 5.99 25.01
N ASN A 149 -7.06 6.13 23.81
CA ASN A 149 -6.34 6.31 22.57
C ASN A 149 -6.45 7.76 22.08
N PHE A 150 -5.38 8.26 21.47
CA PHE A 150 -5.35 9.55 20.79
C PHE A 150 -5.07 9.35 19.31
N ILE A 151 -6.07 9.66 18.48
CA ILE A 151 -6.06 9.41 17.04
C ILE A 151 -5.80 10.70 16.27
N ILE A 152 -4.78 10.67 15.41
CA ILE A 152 -4.40 11.77 14.54
C ILE A 152 -4.63 11.34 13.09
N VAL A 153 -5.33 12.14 12.29
CA VAL A 153 -5.54 11.90 10.86
C VAL A 153 -5.07 13.09 10.03
N SER A 154 -4.12 12.85 9.12
CA SER A 154 -3.69 13.79 8.08
C SER A 154 -4.45 13.50 6.78
N ASP A 155 -5.34 14.42 6.36
CA ASP A 155 -6.14 14.29 5.13
C ASP A 155 -6.40 15.66 4.48
N PRO A 156 -6.46 15.77 3.14
CA PRO A 156 -6.93 16.98 2.45
C PRO A 156 -8.44 17.23 2.62
N TYR A 157 -9.23 16.22 2.99
CA TYR A 157 -10.68 16.33 3.09
C TYR A 157 -11.23 15.74 4.40
N PRO A 158 -12.44 16.15 4.83
CA PRO A 158 -13.15 15.44 5.87
C PRO A 158 -13.58 14.06 5.36
N THR A 159 -13.01 13.02 5.97
CA THR A 159 -13.28 11.60 5.70
C THR A 159 -13.90 10.92 6.90
N VAL A 160 -14.43 9.70 6.74
CA VAL A 160 -14.94 8.90 7.87
C VAL A 160 -13.84 8.67 8.91
N SER A 161 -12.60 8.49 8.47
CA SER A 161 -11.44 8.39 9.38
C SER A 161 -11.20 9.70 10.13
N ALA A 162 -11.15 10.84 9.41
CA ALA A 162 -10.94 12.13 10.05
C ALA A 162 -12.05 12.47 11.06
N LEU A 163 -13.31 12.19 10.73
CA LEU A 163 -14.45 12.38 11.63
C LEU A 163 -14.42 11.45 12.86
N SER A 164 -13.66 10.36 12.81
CA SER A 164 -13.49 9.43 13.93
C SER A 164 -12.24 9.72 14.77
N ALA A 165 -11.41 10.68 14.36
CA ALA A 165 -10.16 11.05 15.01
C ALA A 165 -10.35 12.12 16.09
N ASP A 166 -9.30 12.35 16.88
CA ASP A 166 -9.28 13.38 17.93
C ASP A 166 -8.50 14.63 17.49
N LEU A 167 -7.58 14.47 16.53
CA LEU A 167 -6.86 15.55 15.87
C LEU A 167 -6.86 15.34 14.34
N ILE A 168 -7.29 16.35 13.59
CA ILE A 168 -7.27 16.36 12.14
C ILE A 168 -6.25 17.39 11.66
N LEU A 169 -5.34 16.99 10.78
CA LEU A 169 -4.30 17.87 10.24
C LEU A 169 -4.58 18.13 8.75
N PRO A 170 -4.76 19.41 8.32
CA PRO A 170 -5.02 19.75 6.93
C PRO A 170 -3.78 19.45 6.07
N THR A 171 -3.94 18.64 5.04
CA THR A 171 -2.80 18.03 4.33
C THR A 171 -2.72 18.44 2.86
N ALA A 172 -1.56 18.91 2.41
CA ALA A 172 -1.27 19.21 1.01
C ALA A 172 -1.18 17.92 0.16
N MET A 173 -1.84 17.92 -1.00
CA MET A 173 -2.03 16.73 -1.84
C MET A 173 -1.46 16.86 -3.25
N TRP A 174 -1.03 15.71 -3.80
CA TRP A 174 -0.60 15.57 -5.19
C TRP A 174 0.38 16.68 -5.66
N VAL A 175 0.01 17.50 -6.64
CA VAL A 175 0.86 18.56 -7.23
C VAL A 175 0.99 19.81 -6.36
N GLU A 176 0.34 19.86 -5.20
CA GLU A 176 0.58 20.89 -4.18
C GLU A 176 1.92 20.71 -3.46
N LYS A 177 2.67 19.64 -3.77
CA LYS A 177 4.01 19.35 -3.27
C LYS A 177 4.86 18.70 -4.36
N GLU A 178 6.18 18.74 -4.20
CA GLU A 178 7.08 17.92 -5.00
C GLU A 178 6.94 16.45 -4.58
N GLY A 179 6.98 15.53 -5.54
CA GLY A 179 6.84 14.11 -5.19
C GLY A 179 7.26 13.13 -6.25
N ALA A 180 7.20 11.86 -5.85
CA ALA A 180 7.64 10.71 -6.61
C ALA A 180 6.73 9.51 -6.38
N TYR A 181 6.34 8.81 -7.45
CA TYR A 181 5.57 7.56 -7.38
C TYR A 181 6.21 6.47 -8.23
N GLY A 182 6.23 5.23 -7.71
CA GLY A 182 6.71 4.04 -8.42
C GLY A 182 5.57 3.08 -8.76
N ASN A 183 5.34 2.85 -10.05
CA ASN A 183 4.18 2.10 -10.54
C ASN A 183 4.37 0.56 -10.57
N ALA A 184 3.38 -0.17 -11.13
CA ALA A 184 3.38 -1.63 -11.19
C ALA A 184 4.51 -2.25 -12.05
N GLU A 185 5.09 -1.51 -12.98
CA GLU A 185 6.19 -1.96 -13.84
C GLU A 185 7.57 -1.46 -13.37
N ARG A 186 7.68 -1.05 -12.10
CA ARG A 186 8.91 -0.51 -11.46
C ARG A 186 9.31 0.90 -11.92
N ARG A 187 8.43 1.61 -12.63
CA ARG A 187 8.73 2.94 -13.14
C ARG A 187 8.54 3.98 -12.05
N THR A 188 9.63 4.61 -11.62
CA THR A 188 9.59 5.77 -10.74
C THR A 188 9.38 7.03 -11.58
N GLN A 189 8.40 7.85 -11.23
CA GLN A 189 8.03 9.09 -11.91
C GLN A 189 7.98 10.24 -10.91
N PHE A 190 8.66 11.34 -11.20
CA PHE A 190 8.64 12.54 -10.38
C PHE A 190 7.67 13.58 -10.92
N TRP A 191 7.25 14.48 -10.04
CA TRP A 191 6.63 15.75 -10.39
C TRP A 191 7.17 16.85 -9.48
N ARG A 192 7.32 18.05 -10.03
CA ARG A 192 7.63 19.25 -9.26
C ARG A 192 6.35 19.79 -8.61
N GLN A 193 6.46 20.53 -7.51
CA GLN A 193 5.32 21.28 -6.97
C GLN A 193 4.82 22.30 -8.03
N GLN A 194 3.52 22.30 -8.30
CA GLN A 194 2.91 23.16 -9.34
C GLN A 194 2.08 24.29 -8.73
N ILE A 195 1.47 24.05 -7.59
CA ILE A 195 0.61 25.00 -6.88
C ILE A 195 0.89 24.94 -5.37
N LYS A 196 0.45 25.95 -4.63
CA LYS A 196 0.45 25.92 -3.17
C LYS A 196 -0.85 25.32 -2.65
N ALA A 197 -0.75 24.66 -1.51
CA ALA A 197 -1.90 24.11 -0.81
C ALA A 197 -2.80 25.25 -0.24
N PRO A 198 -4.11 25.00 -0.05
CA PRO A 198 -5.02 26.00 0.49
C PRO A 198 -4.80 26.24 1.99
N GLY A 199 -4.94 27.51 2.41
CA GLY A 199 -4.86 27.91 3.82
C GLY A 199 -3.54 27.50 4.46
N GLU A 200 -3.63 26.74 5.55
CA GLU A 200 -2.48 26.23 6.31
C GLU A 200 -2.21 24.74 6.03
N ALA A 201 -2.76 24.18 4.96
CA ALA A 201 -2.48 22.79 4.60
C ALA A 201 -0.99 22.58 4.35
N LYS A 202 -0.42 21.54 4.95
CA LYS A 202 1.01 21.19 4.82
C LYS A 202 1.16 19.76 4.35
N SER A 203 2.25 19.46 3.64
CA SER A 203 2.46 18.10 3.15
C SER A 203 2.71 17.12 4.29
N ASP A 204 2.42 15.85 4.05
CA ASP A 204 2.78 14.76 4.98
C ASP A 204 4.27 14.80 5.33
N LEU A 205 5.14 15.09 4.34
CA LEU A 205 6.58 15.20 4.54
C LEU A 205 6.93 16.34 5.52
N TRP A 206 6.35 17.52 5.31
CA TRP A 206 6.52 18.66 6.22
C TRP A 206 6.08 18.29 7.64
N GLN A 207 4.92 17.65 7.78
CA GLN A 207 4.39 17.27 9.09
C GLN A 207 5.33 16.32 9.84
N LEU A 208 5.82 15.28 9.18
CA LEU A 208 6.77 14.31 9.76
C LEU A 208 8.07 14.99 10.19
N VAL A 209 8.64 15.81 9.32
CA VAL A 209 9.92 16.49 9.57
C VAL A 209 9.78 17.53 10.68
N GLN A 210 8.72 18.33 10.70
CA GLN A 210 8.50 19.32 11.76
C GLN A 210 8.18 18.68 13.09
N PHE A 211 7.39 17.60 13.10
CA PHE A 211 7.08 16.88 14.33
C PHE A 211 8.33 16.27 14.97
N SER A 212 9.30 15.82 14.16
CA SER A 212 10.57 15.27 14.66
C SER A 212 11.42 16.27 15.46
N ARG A 213 11.21 17.58 15.30
CA ARG A 213 11.89 18.63 16.11
C ARG A 213 11.44 18.62 17.57
N ARG A 214 10.31 17.98 17.88
CA ARG A 214 9.69 17.98 19.22
C ARG A 214 10.27 16.92 20.16
N PHE A 215 11.21 16.11 19.68
CA PHE A 215 11.80 15.00 20.44
C PHE A 215 13.30 15.16 20.49
N LYS A 216 13.86 15.29 21.68
CA LYS A 216 15.28 15.11 21.95
C LYS A 216 15.61 13.62 21.99
N THR A 217 16.85 13.27 21.65
CA THR A 217 17.30 11.88 21.63
C THR A 217 17.19 11.23 23.02
N GLU A 218 17.40 11.97 24.10
CA GLU A 218 17.22 11.50 25.49
C GLU A 218 15.77 11.10 25.83
N GLU A 219 14.79 11.64 25.12
CA GLU A 219 13.37 11.35 25.38
C GLU A 219 12.90 10.05 24.71
N VAL A 220 13.66 9.56 23.72
CA VAL A 220 13.24 8.45 22.85
C VAL A 220 14.24 7.30 22.77
N TRP A 221 15.50 7.52 23.14
CA TRP A 221 16.55 6.50 23.14
C TRP A 221 17.01 6.19 24.56
N PRO A 222 17.15 4.89 24.91
CA PRO A 222 17.77 4.50 26.17
C PRO A 222 19.20 5.04 26.29
N GLU A 223 19.61 5.34 27.52
CA GLU A 223 20.95 5.82 27.84
C GLU A 223 22.08 4.93 27.29
N ALA A 224 21.87 3.60 27.25
CA ALA A 224 22.84 2.65 26.70
C ALA A 224 23.09 2.83 25.18
N LEU A 225 22.13 3.36 24.42
CA LEU A 225 22.35 3.72 23.01
C LEU A 225 23.10 5.05 22.90
N LEU A 226 22.69 6.04 23.70
CA LEU A 226 23.32 7.37 23.71
C LEU A 226 24.78 7.34 24.16
N ALA A 227 25.13 6.44 25.08
CA ALA A 227 26.52 6.24 25.50
C ALA A 227 27.43 5.75 24.35
N GLN A 228 26.89 5.06 23.34
CA GLN A 228 27.66 4.61 22.17
C GLN A 228 27.96 5.74 21.18
N LYS A 229 27.11 6.78 21.16
CA LYS A 229 27.27 7.99 20.34
C LYS A 229 26.97 9.27 21.13
N PRO A 230 27.85 9.67 22.06
CA PRO A 230 27.61 10.83 22.93
C PRO A 230 27.42 12.14 22.16
N GLU A 231 27.93 12.24 20.93
CA GLU A 231 27.75 13.38 20.03
C GLU A 231 26.29 13.64 19.62
N LEU A 232 25.41 12.64 19.79
CA LEU A 232 23.98 12.74 19.50
C LEU A 232 23.15 13.25 20.69
N ARG A 233 23.78 13.52 21.84
CA ARG A 233 23.09 14.06 23.02
C ARG A 233 22.61 15.49 22.81
N GLY A 234 21.43 15.81 23.34
CA GLY A 234 20.79 17.11 23.24
C GLY A 234 20.34 17.48 21.82
N LYS A 235 20.51 16.59 20.84
CA LYS A 235 20.01 16.74 19.47
C LYS A 235 18.54 16.37 19.42
N THR A 236 17.81 16.97 18.48
CA THR A 236 16.45 16.55 18.15
C THR A 236 16.46 15.40 17.15
N LEU A 237 15.35 14.65 17.02
CA LEU A 237 15.21 13.68 15.93
C LEU A 237 15.30 14.34 14.55
N TYR A 238 14.91 15.61 14.42
CA TYR A 238 15.16 16.39 13.21
C TYR A 238 16.64 16.49 12.85
N ASP A 239 17.48 16.83 13.83
CA ASP A 239 18.93 16.95 13.62
C ASP A 239 19.56 15.61 13.23
N VAL A 240 19.05 14.51 13.81
CA VAL A 240 19.59 13.16 13.64
C VAL A 240 19.11 12.48 12.37
N LEU A 241 17.90 12.77 11.90
CA LEU A 241 17.27 12.05 10.78
C LEU A 241 17.17 12.87 9.50
N PHE A 242 17.05 14.20 9.59
CA PHE A 242 16.65 15.04 8.45
C PHE A 242 17.60 16.20 8.15
N ALA A 243 18.34 16.69 9.15
CA ALA A 243 19.36 17.73 8.98
C ALA A 243 20.78 17.18 9.16
N THR A 244 20.98 15.91 8.81
CA THR A 244 22.31 15.31 8.75
C THR A 244 23.09 15.88 7.56
N PRO A 245 24.43 15.88 7.58
CA PRO A 245 25.23 16.30 6.43
C PRO A 245 24.92 15.53 5.14
N ALA A 246 24.39 14.31 5.23
CA ALA A 246 24.00 13.52 4.06
C ALA A 246 22.69 14.03 3.44
N VAL A 247 21.65 14.25 4.25
CA VAL A 247 20.34 14.71 3.77
C VAL A 247 20.37 16.20 3.41
N SER A 248 21.06 17.04 4.19
CA SER A 248 21.15 18.48 3.92
C SER A 248 22.23 18.86 2.91
N LYS A 249 22.82 17.88 2.21
CA LYS A 249 23.94 18.07 1.29
C LYS A 249 23.61 19.00 0.11
N PHE A 250 22.38 18.94 -0.37
CA PHE A 250 21.97 19.61 -1.61
C PHE A 250 21.43 21.02 -1.31
N PRO A 251 22.09 22.09 -1.79
CA PRO A 251 21.70 23.46 -1.46
C PRO A 251 20.44 23.88 -2.21
N LEU A 252 19.75 24.91 -1.69
CA LEU A 252 18.58 25.49 -2.35
C LEU A 252 18.86 26.08 -3.73
N SER A 253 20.11 26.43 -4.02
CA SER A 253 20.51 26.94 -5.34
C SER A 253 20.36 25.92 -6.48
N GLU A 254 20.15 24.64 -6.18
CA GLU A 254 19.81 23.64 -7.20
C GLU A 254 18.35 23.73 -7.67
N LEU A 255 17.47 24.36 -6.88
CA LEU A 255 16.12 24.69 -7.30
C LEU A 255 16.16 25.96 -8.16
N LYS A 256 15.36 26.00 -9.23
CA LYS A 256 15.14 27.24 -9.98
C LYS A 256 14.48 28.28 -9.07
N GLU A 257 14.80 29.56 -9.28
CA GLU A 257 14.33 30.65 -8.41
C GLU A 257 12.80 30.67 -8.29
N GLU A 258 12.10 30.45 -9.40
CA GLU A 258 10.65 30.39 -9.50
C GLU A 258 10.02 29.05 -9.11
N GLN A 259 10.81 27.98 -8.96
CA GLN A 259 10.30 26.64 -8.67
C GLN A 259 9.75 26.54 -7.25
N LEU A 260 8.46 26.21 -7.11
CA LEU A 260 7.88 25.92 -5.80
C LEU A 260 8.53 24.67 -5.19
N ASN A 261 8.84 24.75 -3.90
CA ASN A 261 9.21 23.64 -3.03
C ASN A 261 9.12 24.16 -1.58
N ASP A 262 7.92 24.12 -1.02
CA ASP A 262 7.63 24.78 0.26
C ASP A 262 8.50 24.22 1.41
N GLU A 263 8.70 22.90 1.48
CA GLU A 263 9.48 22.27 2.54
C GLU A 263 10.96 22.64 2.45
N SER A 264 11.56 22.56 1.26
CA SER A 264 12.98 22.88 1.09
C SER A 264 13.22 24.35 1.38
N ARG A 265 12.39 25.25 0.85
CA ARG A 265 12.53 26.69 1.06
C ARG A 265 12.40 27.10 2.53
N GLU A 266 11.56 26.39 3.29
CA GLU A 266 11.43 26.61 4.74
C GLU A 266 12.65 26.07 5.51
N LEU A 267 13.19 24.91 5.12
CA LEU A 267 14.27 24.23 5.86
C LEU A 267 15.68 24.71 5.48
N GLY A 268 15.84 25.38 4.34
CA GLY A 268 17.13 25.94 3.90
C GLY A 268 17.98 25.01 3.04
N PHE A 269 17.48 23.84 2.64
CA PHE A 269 18.18 22.87 1.78
C PHE A 269 17.17 22.00 1.01
N TYR A 270 17.62 21.35 -0.07
CA TYR A 270 16.77 20.54 -0.93
C TYR A 270 16.44 19.17 -0.29
N LEU A 271 15.46 19.18 0.60
CA LEU A 271 15.08 18.04 1.45
C LEU A 271 14.74 16.77 0.63
N GLN A 272 13.90 16.90 -0.39
CA GLN A 272 13.44 15.74 -1.17
C GLN A 272 14.60 15.03 -1.88
N LYS A 273 15.54 15.80 -2.44
CA LYS A 273 16.74 15.26 -3.09
C LYS A 273 17.66 14.56 -2.10
N GLY A 274 17.90 15.18 -0.95
CA GLY A 274 18.68 14.58 0.14
C GLY A 274 18.13 13.23 0.59
N LEU A 275 16.83 13.20 0.91
CA LEU A 275 16.14 11.98 1.33
C LEU A 275 16.16 10.90 0.25
N PHE A 276 15.91 11.28 -1.00
CA PHE A 276 15.91 10.31 -2.10
C PHE A 276 17.28 9.71 -2.33
N GLU A 277 18.35 10.51 -2.33
CA GLU A 277 19.71 10.02 -2.56
C GLU A 277 20.23 9.19 -1.39
N GLU A 278 19.89 9.56 -0.14
CA GLU A 278 20.19 8.73 1.03
C GLU A 278 19.45 7.38 0.97
N TYR A 279 18.17 7.39 0.57
CA TYR A 279 17.38 6.16 0.39
C TYR A 279 17.88 5.30 -0.78
N ALA A 280 18.14 5.91 -1.95
CA ALA A 280 18.53 5.21 -3.16
C ALA A 280 19.85 4.44 -2.98
N TRP A 281 20.71 4.89 -2.06
CA TRP A 281 21.93 4.18 -1.68
C TRP A 281 21.69 2.72 -1.30
N PHE A 282 20.58 2.41 -0.60
CA PHE A 282 20.28 1.03 -0.18
C PHE A 282 20.10 0.08 -1.36
N GLY A 283 19.55 0.55 -2.48
CA GLY A 283 19.22 -0.29 -3.63
C GLY A 283 20.30 -0.33 -4.72
N ARG A 284 21.11 0.73 -4.84
CA ARG A 284 22.18 0.85 -5.84
C ARG A 284 23.27 -0.20 -5.59
N GLY A 285 23.62 -0.97 -6.62
CA GLY A 285 24.53 -2.11 -6.56
C GLY A 285 23.92 -3.39 -5.98
N HIS A 286 22.64 -3.36 -5.59
CA HIS A 286 21.98 -4.46 -4.89
C HIS A 286 20.70 -4.94 -5.62
N GLY A 287 20.59 -4.65 -6.92
CA GLY A 287 19.47 -5.08 -7.76
C GLY A 287 18.22 -4.20 -7.69
N HIS A 288 18.27 -3.09 -6.93
CA HIS A 288 17.18 -2.13 -6.74
C HIS A 288 17.61 -0.71 -7.13
N ASP A 289 18.42 -0.59 -8.18
CA ASP A 289 19.08 0.65 -8.56
C ASP A 289 18.08 1.72 -9.03
N LEU A 290 17.92 2.77 -8.24
CA LEU A 290 17.29 4.00 -8.67
C LEU A 290 18.30 4.87 -9.39
N ALA A 291 17.86 5.53 -10.46
CA ALA A 291 18.66 6.52 -11.17
C ALA A 291 19.05 7.68 -10.22
N PRO A 292 20.04 8.50 -10.59
CA PRO A 292 20.21 9.82 -9.98
C PRO A 292 18.88 10.59 -9.91
N PHE A 293 18.63 11.26 -8.79
CA PHE A 293 17.41 12.02 -8.53
C PHE A 293 16.99 12.93 -9.70
N ASP A 294 17.94 13.67 -10.26
CA ASP A 294 17.68 14.68 -11.31
C ASP A 294 17.18 14.03 -12.62
N ASP A 295 17.57 12.80 -12.90
CA ASP A 295 17.17 12.10 -14.12
C ASP A 295 15.65 11.89 -14.16
N TYR A 296 15.02 11.65 -13.01
CA TYR A 296 13.57 11.48 -12.91
C TYR A 296 12.79 12.77 -13.15
N HIS A 297 13.40 13.94 -12.90
CA HIS A 297 12.82 15.25 -13.20
C HIS A 297 12.91 15.62 -14.69
N ASN A 298 13.72 14.89 -15.46
CA ASN A 298 13.90 15.05 -16.91
C ASN A 298 13.19 13.95 -17.72
N ALA A 299 13.10 12.73 -17.16
CA ALA A 299 12.46 11.59 -17.79
C ALA A 299 10.94 11.56 -17.52
N ARG A 300 10.21 10.83 -18.37
CA ARG A 300 8.84 10.36 -18.06
C ARG A 300 8.90 9.08 -17.22
N GLY A 301 9.72 9.14 -16.19
CA GLY A 301 10.11 8.03 -15.33
C GLY A 301 10.99 6.97 -15.96
N LEU A 302 11.67 6.21 -15.11
CA LEU A 302 12.58 5.12 -15.47
C LEU A 302 12.29 3.88 -14.62
N ARG A 303 12.42 2.69 -15.23
CA ARG A 303 12.20 1.39 -14.57
C ARG A 303 13.47 0.86 -13.93
N TRP A 304 13.44 0.62 -12.63
CA TRP A 304 14.59 0.04 -11.93
C TRP A 304 14.76 -1.47 -12.24
N PRO A 305 15.98 -2.03 -12.14
CA PRO A 305 17.23 -1.31 -11.87
C PRO A 305 17.66 -0.42 -13.05
N VAL A 306 18.06 0.82 -12.74
CA VAL A 306 18.69 1.76 -13.68
C VAL A 306 20.20 1.72 -13.45
N VAL A 307 20.93 1.09 -14.37
CA VAL A 307 22.38 0.90 -14.27
C VAL A 307 23.03 1.60 -15.45
N GLU A 308 24.06 2.42 -15.19
CA GLU A 308 24.74 3.23 -16.21
C GLU A 308 23.78 4.04 -17.09
N GLY A 309 22.72 4.60 -16.48
CA GLY A 309 21.69 5.39 -17.16
C GLY A 309 20.67 4.59 -17.98
N LYS A 310 20.75 3.24 -18.00
CA LYS A 310 19.84 2.37 -18.75
C LYS A 310 18.82 1.71 -17.83
N GLU A 311 17.54 1.90 -18.10
CA GLU A 311 16.44 1.21 -17.39
C GLU A 311 16.33 -0.28 -17.76
N THR A 312 15.81 -1.08 -16.83
CA THR A 312 15.65 -2.54 -17.01
C THR A 312 14.19 -2.93 -17.21
N GLN A 313 13.89 -3.51 -18.37
CA GLN A 313 12.53 -3.92 -18.74
C GLN A 313 12.17 -5.31 -18.21
N TRP A 314 13.06 -6.28 -18.39
CA TRP A 314 12.91 -7.66 -17.92
C TRP A 314 14.05 -8.01 -16.99
N ARG A 315 13.72 -8.36 -15.74
CA ARG A 315 14.69 -8.80 -14.73
C ARG A 315 14.95 -10.30 -14.84
N TYR A 316 16.09 -10.75 -14.35
CA TYR A 316 16.51 -12.15 -14.24
C TYR A 316 16.80 -12.90 -15.55
N SER A 317 16.75 -12.25 -16.71
CA SER A 317 17.13 -12.85 -17.99
C SER A 317 18.37 -12.19 -18.59
N GLU A 318 19.27 -13.02 -19.12
CA GLU A 318 20.51 -12.59 -19.76
C GLU A 318 20.21 -11.63 -20.93
N GLY A 319 21.06 -10.61 -21.07
CA GLY A 319 20.93 -9.56 -22.10
C GLY A 319 19.90 -8.47 -21.78
N ASN A 320 18.94 -8.75 -20.89
CA ASN A 320 17.93 -7.77 -20.47
C ASN A 320 18.23 -7.16 -19.09
N ASP A 321 18.78 -7.96 -18.17
CA ASP A 321 19.10 -7.56 -16.79
C ASP A 321 20.63 -7.52 -16.59
N PRO A 322 21.21 -6.36 -16.21
CA PRO A 322 22.66 -6.24 -16.01
C PRO A 322 23.22 -7.11 -14.87
N TYR A 323 22.37 -7.62 -13.97
CA TYR A 323 22.79 -8.51 -12.89
C TYR A 323 22.91 -9.99 -13.29
N VAL A 324 22.51 -10.36 -14.52
CA VAL A 324 22.62 -11.72 -15.04
C VAL A 324 23.88 -11.83 -15.90
N LYS A 325 24.76 -12.77 -15.57
CA LYS A 325 26.05 -12.90 -16.27
C LYS A 325 25.87 -13.60 -17.61
N ALA A 326 26.81 -13.34 -18.52
CA ALA A 326 26.85 -14.00 -19.83
C ALA A 326 26.93 -15.52 -19.67
N GLY A 327 26.11 -16.25 -20.44
CA GLY A 327 26.02 -17.71 -20.42
C GLY A 327 25.13 -18.30 -19.32
N GLU A 328 24.51 -17.49 -18.45
CA GLU A 328 23.61 -18.01 -17.40
C GLU A 328 22.18 -18.25 -17.94
N GLY A 329 21.77 -17.57 -19.02
CA GLY A 329 20.40 -17.57 -19.56
C GLY A 329 19.39 -16.90 -18.63
N TYR A 330 19.23 -17.43 -17.42
CA TYR A 330 18.44 -16.86 -16.33
C TYR A 330 19.16 -16.98 -15.00
N LYS A 331 19.01 -15.95 -14.14
CA LYS A 331 19.44 -16.01 -12.74
C LYS A 331 18.50 -15.24 -11.84
N PHE A 332 17.87 -15.96 -10.92
CA PHE A 332 17.00 -15.39 -9.89
C PHE A 332 17.84 -15.03 -8.67
N TYR A 333 18.72 -14.03 -8.82
CA TYR A 333 19.76 -13.63 -7.85
C TYR A 333 19.23 -13.15 -6.48
N GLY A 334 17.93 -12.99 -6.31
CA GLY A 334 17.31 -12.82 -4.99
C GLY A 334 17.39 -14.10 -4.12
N LYS A 335 17.73 -15.25 -4.70
CA LYS A 335 18.02 -16.49 -3.99
C LYS A 335 19.53 -16.80 -4.03
N PRO A 336 20.13 -17.30 -2.93
CA PRO A 336 21.57 -17.56 -2.87
C PRO A 336 22.09 -18.50 -3.96
N ASP A 337 21.27 -19.46 -4.40
CA ASP A 337 21.60 -20.44 -5.45
C ASP A 337 21.18 -19.98 -6.87
N GLY A 338 20.59 -18.79 -6.99
CA GLY A 338 20.12 -18.22 -8.25
C GLY A 338 18.88 -18.89 -8.85
N LYS A 339 18.17 -19.75 -8.11
CA LYS A 339 17.01 -20.50 -8.63
C LYS A 339 15.68 -20.00 -8.05
N ALA A 340 14.67 -19.89 -8.91
CA ALA A 340 13.30 -19.71 -8.46
C ALA A 340 12.75 -21.01 -7.84
N VAL A 341 11.76 -20.89 -6.97
CA VAL A 341 11.22 -22.03 -6.19
C VAL A 341 9.80 -22.33 -6.66
N ILE A 342 9.53 -23.62 -6.94
CA ILE A 342 8.19 -24.15 -7.17
C ILE A 342 7.66 -24.68 -5.83
N PHE A 343 6.44 -24.30 -5.46
CA PHE A 343 5.82 -24.72 -4.20
C PHE A 343 4.63 -25.65 -4.44
N ALA A 344 4.62 -26.84 -3.85
CA ALA A 344 3.43 -27.68 -3.80
C ALA A 344 2.53 -27.23 -2.65
N LEU A 345 1.36 -26.66 -2.97
CA LEU A 345 0.44 -26.05 -2.00
C LEU A 345 -0.98 -26.54 -2.27
N PRO A 346 -1.75 -26.96 -1.24
CA PRO A 346 -3.09 -27.50 -1.42
C PRO A 346 -4.13 -26.39 -1.57
N PHE A 347 -5.34 -26.78 -1.97
CA PHE A 347 -6.52 -25.97 -1.74
C PHE A 347 -6.92 -26.04 -0.26
N GLU A 348 -7.23 -24.89 0.32
CA GLU A 348 -7.92 -24.77 1.61
C GLU A 348 -9.07 -23.78 1.47
N PRO A 349 -10.22 -24.03 2.13
CA PRO A 349 -11.43 -23.24 1.96
C PRO A 349 -11.30 -21.82 2.52
N ALA A 350 -12.28 -20.98 2.18
CA ALA A 350 -12.45 -19.64 2.74
C ALA A 350 -12.61 -19.69 4.28
N ALA A 351 -12.19 -18.63 4.97
CA ALA A 351 -12.42 -18.52 6.42
C ALA A 351 -13.90 -18.50 6.80
N GLU A 352 -14.76 -17.95 5.95
CA GLU A 352 -16.21 -17.95 6.12
C GLU A 352 -16.86 -18.24 4.76
N SER A 353 -17.75 -19.23 4.72
CA SER A 353 -18.56 -19.57 3.53
C SER A 353 -20.04 -19.38 3.83
N PRO A 354 -20.91 -19.19 2.82
CA PRO A 354 -22.34 -19.16 2.99
C PRO A 354 -22.86 -20.43 3.67
N ASP A 355 -23.89 -20.24 4.49
CA ASP A 355 -24.60 -21.31 5.19
C ASP A 355 -26.11 -21.08 5.10
N ASN A 356 -26.89 -21.78 5.92
CA ASN A 356 -28.36 -21.70 5.88
C ASN A 356 -28.90 -20.32 6.31
N GLU A 357 -28.17 -19.54 7.10
CA GLU A 357 -28.61 -18.22 7.56
C GLU A 357 -28.07 -17.10 6.67
N TYR A 358 -26.79 -17.17 6.33
CA TYR A 358 -26.09 -16.22 5.47
C TYR A 358 -25.82 -16.88 4.12
N ASP A 359 -26.85 -16.89 3.28
CA ASP A 359 -26.99 -17.77 2.11
C ASP A 359 -26.33 -17.25 0.83
N LEU A 360 -25.64 -16.11 0.89
CA LEU A 360 -24.97 -15.49 -0.24
C LEU A 360 -23.50 -15.18 0.05
N TRP A 361 -22.65 -15.38 -0.96
CA TRP A 361 -21.30 -14.82 -0.96
C TRP A 361 -21.35 -13.31 -1.13
N LEU A 362 -20.60 -12.57 -0.32
CA LEU A 362 -20.26 -11.17 -0.58
C LEU A 362 -18.85 -11.06 -1.12
N SER A 363 -18.73 -10.43 -2.29
CA SER A 363 -17.45 -9.89 -2.77
C SER A 363 -17.50 -8.37 -2.83
N THR A 364 -16.40 -7.71 -2.50
CA THR A 364 -16.32 -6.24 -2.49
C THR A 364 -15.23 -5.72 -3.43
N GLY A 365 -15.36 -4.48 -3.90
CA GLY A 365 -14.35 -3.91 -4.78
C GLY A 365 -14.62 -2.49 -5.25
N ARG A 366 -14.12 -2.20 -6.45
CA ARG A 366 -14.11 -0.87 -7.05
C ARG A 366 -15.09 -0.78 -8.22
N VAL A 367 -15.39 0.45 -8.62
CA VAL A 367 -15.99 0.78 -9.92
C VAL A 367 -15.02 1.69 -10.66
N LEU A 368 -15.25 1.92 -11.96
CA LEU A 368 -14.32 2.65 -12.81
C LEU A 368 -14.14 4.10 -12.36
N GLU A 369 -15.23 4.74 -11.99
CA GLU A 369 -15.36 6.18 -11.79
C GLU A 369 -14.78 6.65 -10.45
N HIS A 370 -14.63 5.72 -9.50
CA HIS A 370 -14.30 6.06 -8.12
C HIS A 370 -13.02 5.43 -7.62
N TRP A 371 -12.16 6.29 -7.07
CA TRP A 371 -10.97 5.88 -6.36
C TRP A 371 -11.28 5.53 -4.90
N HIS A 372 -11.07 4.27 -4.56
CA HIS A 372 -11.11 3.76 -3.19
C HIS A 372 -12.39 4.19 -2.46
N THR A 373 -12.27 4.95 -1.37
CA THR A 373 -13.35 5.41 -0.49
C THR A 373 -14.10 6.63 -1.04
N GLY A 374 -13.85 7.01 -2.29
CA GLY A 374 -14.55 8.09 -2.98
C GLY A 374 -14.27 9.49 -2.43
N SER A 375 -13.39 9.68 -1.44
CA SER A 375 -13.19 10.99 -0.79
C SER A 375 -12.70 12.06 -1.76
N MET A 376 -11.87 11.71 -2.74
CA MET A 376 -11.51 12.63 -3.83
C MET A 376 -12.56 12.58 -4.96
N THR A 377 -12.77 11.42 -5.55
CA THR A 377 -13.54 11.29 -6.80
C THR A 377 -15.04 11.61 -6.67
N ARG A 378 -15.69 11.36 -5.52
CA ARG A 378 -17.10 11.76 -5.33
C ARG A 378 -17.27 13.26 -5.10
N ARG A 379 -16.18 14.00 -4.89
CA ARG A 379 -16.18 15.46 -4.85
C ARG A 379 -16.02 16.08 -6.25
N VAL A 380 -15.77 15.26 -7.28
CA VAL A 380 -15.82 15.67 -8.68
C VAL A 380 -17.25 15.50 -9.20
N PRO A 381 -17.94 16.57 -9.61
CA PRO A 381 -19.37 16.51 -9.97
C PRO A 381 -19.70 15.47 -11.04
N GLU A 382 -18.87 15.34 -12.07
CA GLU A 382 -19.07 14.43 -13.19
C GLU A 382 -18.93 12.97 -12.76
N LEU A 383 -17.91 12.66 -11.96
CA LEU A 383 -17.68 11.31 -11.46
C LEU A 383 -18.78 10.89 -10.48
N HIS A 384 -19.19 11.80 -9.59
CA HIS A 384 -20.32 11.56 -8.70
C HIS A 384 -21.60 11.28 -9.49
N ARG A 385 -21.93 12.11 -10.50
CA ARG A 385 -23.12 11.88 -11.33
C ARG A 385 -23.06 10.57 -12.12
N ALA A 386 -21.87 10.15 -12.54
CA ALA A 386 -21.69 8.91 -13.30
C ALA A 386 -21.97 7.65 -12.47
N PHE A 387 -21.68 7.67 -11.16
CA PHE A 387 -22.02 6.59 -10.23
C PHE A 387 -22.32 7.14 -8.82
N PRO A 388 -23.54 7.65 -8.55
CA PRO A 388 -23.81 8.48 -7.38
C PRO A 388 -23.76 7.76 -6.04
N GLU A 389 -24.23 6.52 -6.00
CA GLU A 389 -24.39 5.72 -4.79
C GLU A 389 -23.89 4.29 -5.03
N ALA A 390 -23.41 3.61 -3.98
CA ALA A 390 -23.13 2.20 -4.08
C ALA A 390 -24.43 1.40 -4.28
N VAL A 391 -24.33 0.27 -4.99
CA VAL A 391 -25.45 -0.65 -5.25
C VAL A 391 -25.01 -2.08 -4.99
N VAL A 392 -25.96 -2.96 -4.71
CA VAL A 392 -25.76 -4.41 -4.61
C VAL A 392 -26.05 -5.02 -5.97
N PHE A 393 -25.00 -5.41 -6.67
CA PHE A 393 -25.13 -6.21 -7.88
C PHE A 393 -25.50 -7.64 -7.50
N ILE A 394 -26.62 -8.13 -8.03
CA ILE A 394 -27.20 -9.42 -7.70
C ILE A 394 -27.78 -10.11 -8.93
N HIS A 395 -27.74 -11.44 -8.97
CA HIS A 395 -28.37 -12.20 -10.05
C HIS A 395 -29.90 -11.99 -10.07
N PRO A 396 -30.54 -11.83 -11.24
CA PRO A 396 -31.99 -11.58 -11.32
C PRO A 396 -32.86 -12.65 -10.63
N LEU A 397 -32.45 -13.92 -10.67
CA LEU A 397 -33.18 -15.00 -10.00
C LEU A 397 -33.01 -14.98 -8.47
N ASP A 398 -31.87 -14.54 -7.95
CA ASP A 398 -31.68 -14.36 -6.50
C ASP A 398 -32.53 -13.22 -5.96
N ALA A 399 -32.64 -12.13 -6.72
CA ALA A 399 -33.53 -11.03 -6.40
C ALA A 399 -35.00 -11.50 -6.44
N LYS A 400 -35.41 -12.22 -7.50
CA LYS A 400 -36.77 -12.77 -7.64
C LYS A 400 -37.14 -13.72 -6.49
N ALA A 401 -36.22 -14.62 -6.11
CA ALA A 401 -36.44 -15.57 -5.02
C ALA A 401 -36.63 -14.88 -3.66
N ARG A 402 -36.19 -13.62 -3.53
CA ARG A 402 -36.27 -12.80 -2.31
C ARG A 402 -37.28 -11.65 -2.41
N ASP A 403 -38.17 -11.67 -3.42
CA ASP A 403 -39.16 -10.60 -3.68
C ASP A 403 -38.52 -9.19 -3.78
N LEU A 404 -37.34 -9.12 -4.41
CA LEU A 404 -36.61 -7.89 -4.67
C LEU A 404 -36.67 -7.54 -6.16
N ARG A 405 -36.84 -6.24 -6.45
CA ARG A 405 -36.77 -5.68 -7.80
C ARG A 405 -35.62 -4.70 -7.89
N ARG A 406 -35.14 -4.46 -9.11
CA ARG A 406 -34.14 -3.43 -9.37
C ARG A 406 -34.61 -2.07 -8.86
N GLY A 407 -33.77 -1.38 -8.11
CA GLY A 407 -34.06 -0.08 -7.50
C GLY A 407 -34.67 -0.17 -6.09
N ASP A 408 -35.09 -1.35 -5.63
CA ASP A 408 -35.56 -1.51 -4.25
C ASP A 408 -34.40 -1.27 -3.27
N LYS A 409 -34.72 -0.69 -2.12
CA LYS A 409 -33.80 -0.68 -0.98
C LYS A 409 -33.69 -2.09 -0.39
N VAL A 410 -32.47 -2.48 -0.06
CA VAL A 410 -32.18 -3.79 0.52
C VAL A 410 -31.21 -3.63 1.68
N LYS A 411 -31.48 -4.34 2.77
CA LYS A 411 -30.54 -4.51 3.87
C LYS A 411 -29.63 -5.69 3.57
N VAL A 412 -28.33 -5.45 3.58
CA VAL A 412 -27.29 -6.47 3.50
C VAL A 412 -26.74 -6.68 4.90
N SER A 413 -26.79 -7.89 5.42
CA SER A 413 -26.33 -8.22 6.77
C SER A 413 -25.32 -9.35 6.73
N SER A 414 -24.23 -9.21 7.50
CA SER A 414 -23.32 -10.31 7.84
C SER A 414 -23.42 -10.60 9.34
N ARG A 415 -22.56 -11.48 9.86
CA ARG A 415 -22.43 -11.71 11.31
C ARG A 415 -21.91 -10.50 12.09
N ARG A 416 -21.31 -9.52 11.39
CA ARG A 416 -20.55 -8.39 11.98
C ARG A 416 -21.29 -7.05 11.90
N GLY A 417 -22.30 -6.95 11.03
CA GLY A 417 -23.02 -5.69 10.84
C GLY A 417 -23.98 -5.72 9.67
N GLU A 418 -24.55 -4.56 9.39
CA GLU A 418 -25.50 -4.35 8.30
C GLU A 418 -25.28 -3.01 7.59
N VAL A 419 -25.71 -2.94 6.33
CA VAL A 419 -25.80 -1.70 5.54
C VAL A 419 -27.08 -1.74 4.70
N ILE A 420 -27.64 -0.57 4.41
CA ILE A 420 -28.75 -0.43 3.45
C ILE A 420 -28.16 0.03 2.12
N SER A 421 -28.59 -0.60 1.03
CA SER A 421 -28.16 -0.30 -0.33
C SER A 421 -29.32 -0.43 -1.32
N ILE A 422 -29.01 -0.38 -2.61
CA ILE A 422 -29.96 -0.40 -3.73
C ILE A 422 -29.71 -1.64 -4.60
N VAL A 423 -30.76 -2.38 -4.95
CA VAL A 423 -30.67 -3.59 -5.79
C VAL A 423 -30.38 -3.23 -7.25
N GLU A 424 -29.33 -3.83 -7.84
CA GLU A 424 -28.99 -3.70 -9.27
C GLU A 424 -28.86 -5.08 -9.94
N THR A 425 -29.82 -5.41 -10.82
CA THR A 425 -29.88 -6.71 -11.53
C THR A 425 -29.50 -6.63 -13.01
N ARG A 426 -29.19 -5.43 -13.53
CA ARG A 426 -28.92 -5.16 -14.95
C ARG A 426 -27.65 -4.34 -15.17
N GLY A 427 -26.88 -4.09 -14.12
CA GLY A 427 -25.68 -3.28 -14.18
C GLY A 427 -24.48 -4.00 -14.81
N ARG A 428 -23.33 -3.33 -14.72
CA ARG A 428 -22.07 -3.77 -15.34
C ARG A 428 -21.48 -5.06 -14.74
N ASN A 429 -21.78 -5.36 -13.47
CA ASN A 429 -21.40 -6.63 -12.85
C ASN A 429 -22.60 -7.58 -12.86
N ARG A 430 -22.39 -8.81 -13.34
CA ARG A 430 -23.41 -9.86 -13.42
C ARG A 430 -22.93 -11.09 -12.64
N PRO A 431 -23.10 -11.10 -11.31
CA PRO A 431 -22.66 -12.23 -10.51
C PRO A 431 -23.50 -13.48 -10.84
N PRO A 432 -22.96 -14.70 -10.65
CA PRO A 432 -23.75 -15.92 -10.69
C PRO A 432 -24.74 -15.97 -9.51
N GLN A 433 -25.73 -16.87 -9.58
CA GLN A 433 -26.60 -17.14 -8.43
C GLN A 433 -25.77 -17.55 -7.20
N GLY A 434 -26.16 -17.11 -6.02
CA GLY A 434 -25.45 -17.36 -4.77
C GLY A 434 -24.35 -16.34 -4.43
N LEU A 435 -24.16 -15.29 -5.24
CA LEU A 435 -23.14 -14.27 -5.01
C LEU A 435 -23.68 -12.85 -5.25
N VAL A 436 -23.29 -11.94 -4.38
CA VAL A 436 -23.50 -10.50 -4.53
C VAL A 436 -22.19 -9.73 -4.54
N TYR A 437 -22.19 -8.61 -5.25
CA TYR A 437 -21.05 -7.69 -5.29
C TYR A 437 -21.46 -6.28 -4.87
N MET A 438 -20.67 -5.67 -4.01
CA MET A 438 -20.90 -4.29 -3.54
C MET A 438 -19.59 -3.48 -3.53
N PRO A 439 -19.55 -2.29 -4.15
CA PRO A 439 -18.37 -1.45 -4.13
C PRO A 439 -18.26 -0.64 -2.82
N PHE A 440 -17.05 -0.26 -2.41
CA PHE A 440 -16.80 0.40 -1.11
C PHE A 440 -16.58 1.92 -1.17
N PHE A 441 -16.83 2.56 -2.32
CA PHE A 441 -16.54 3.98 -2.52
C PHE A 441 -17.50 4.92 -1.78
N ASP A 442 -18.69 4.44 -1.44
CA ASP A 442 -19.73 5.27 -0.86
C ASP A 442 -19.61 5.32 0.66
N ALA A 443 -19.24 6.48 1.19
CA ALA A 443 -19.10 6.72 2.62
C ALA A 443 -20.45 6.64 3.39
N ALA A 444 -21.59 6.70 2.70
CA ALA A 444 -22.91 6.49 3.31
C ALA A 444 -23.27 4.99 3.42
N GLN A 445 -22.59 4.13 2.68
CA GLN A 445 -22.83 2.68 2.64
C GLN A 445 -21.53 1.93 2.97
N LEU A 446 -21.16 1.93 4.25
CA LEU A 446 -19.90 1.38 4.75
C LEU A 446 -19.88 -0.16 4.69
N VAL A 447 -19.69 -0.73 3.49
CA VAL A 447 -19.69 -2.19 3.25
C VAL A 447 -18.69 -2.95 4.12
N ASN A 448 -17.63 -2.29 4.60
CA ASN A 448 -16.67 -2.89 5.52
C ASN A 448 -17.19 -3.06 6.96
N ASN A 449 -18.41 -2.60 7.27
CA ASN A 449 -19.17 -3.08 8.43
C ASN A 449 -19.55 -4.57 8.29
N LEU A 450 -19.57 -5.09 7.06
CA LEU A 450 -19.97 -6.47 6.75
C LEU A 450 -18.78 -7.41 6.66
N THR A 451 -17.61 -6.92 6.24
CA THR A 451 -16.45 -7.73 5.88
C THR A 451 -15.77 -8.33 7.10
N LEU A 452 -15.21 -9.54 6.92
CA LEU A 452 -14.42 -10.23 7.92
C LEU A 452 -12.95 -9.80 7.81
N ASP A 453 -12.27 -9.56 8.92
CA ASP A 453 -10.85 -9.20 8.99
C ASP A 453 -9.91 -10.42 8.92
N ALA A 454 -10.40 -11.56 8.42
CA ALA A 454 -9.59 -12.75 8.18
C ALA A 454 -8.52 -12.45 7.12
N THR A 455 -7.30 -12.88 7.39
CA THR A 455 -6.13 -12.58 6.55
C THR A 455 -5.50 -13.85 5.99
N ASP A 456 -4.70 -13.70 4.93
CA ASP A 456 -3.64 -14.67 4.67
C ASP A 456 -2.70 -14.68 5.89
N PRO A 457 -2.47 -15.84 6.53
CA PRO A 457 -1.68 -15.89 7.75
C PRO A 457 -0.19 -15.60 7.54
N LEU A 458 0.31 -15.59 6.31
CA LEU A 458 1.69 -15.24 5.98
C LEU A 458 1.83 -13.73 5.70
N SER A 459 1.04 -13.19 4.76
CA SER A 459 1.15 -11.77 4.37
C SER A 459 0.40 -10.81 5.29
N LYS A 460 -0.57 -11.32 6.07
CA LYS A 460 -1.49 -10.55 6.90
C LYS A 460 -2.42 -9.63 6.10
N GLU A 461 -2.58 -9.89 4.80
CA GLU A 461 -3.51 -9.16 3.94
C GLU A 461 -4.93 -9.72 4.08
N THR A 462 -5.91 -8.85 4.31
CA THR A 462 -7.31 -9.24 4.52
C THR A 462 -7.99 -9.72 3.25
N ASP A 463 -8.84 -10.71 3.41
CA ASP A 463 -9.71 -11.24 2.37
C ASP A 463 -11.04 -10.49 2.26
N PHE A 464 -11.03 -9.36 1.55
CA PHE A 464 -12.24 -8.59 1.28
C PHE A 464 -13.14 -9.20 0.18
N LYS A 465 -12.74 -10.32 -0.41
CA LYS A 465 -13.39 -10.89 -1.60
C LYS A 465 -14.40 -11.96 -1.28
N LYS A 466 -14.42 -12.48 -0.05
CA LYS A 466 -15.29 -13.56 0.35
C LYS A 466 -15.67 -13.46 1.83
N CYS A 467 -16.96 -13.37 2.09
CA CYS A 467 -17.60 -13.64 3.38
C CYS A 467 -19.07 -13.94 3.11
N ALA A 468 -19.82 -14.36 4.13
CA ALA A 468 -21.22 -14.72 4.01
C ALA A 468 -22.13 -13.56 4.40
N VAL A 469 -23.19 -13.34 3.62
CA VAL A 469 -24.23 -12.34 3.89
C VAL A 469 -25.62 -12.90 3.63
N LYS A 470 -26.64 -12.21 4.16
CA LYS A 470 -28.05 -12.38 3.81
C LYS A 470 -28.64 -11.05 3.37
N LEU A 471 -29.72 -11.12 2.62
CA LEU A 471 -30.47 -9.95 2.16
C LEU A 471 -31.89 -9.95 2.73
N ALA A 472 -32.33 -8.79 3.19
CA ALA A 472 -33.71 -8.56 3.62
C ALA A 472 -34.26 -7.30 2.96
N LYS A 473 -35.55 -7.34 2.60
CA LYS A 473 -36.28 -6.15 2.14
C LYS A 473 -36.39 -5.16 3.31
N VAL A 474 -36.29 -3.87 3.00
CA VAL A 474 -36.43 -2.76 3.97
C VAL A 474 -37.90 -2.36 4.11
#